data_AF-A0A6L7IVD5-F1
#
_entry.id   AF-A0A6L7IVD5-F1
#
_cell.length_a   1.000
_cell.length_b   1.000
_cell.length_c   1.000
_cell.angle_alpha   90.00
_cell.angle_beta   90.00
_cell.angle_gamma   90.00
#
_symmetry.space_group_name_H-M   'P 1'
#
loop_
_entity.id
_entity.type
_entity.pdbx_description
1 polymer ?
#
loop_
_entity_poly.entity_id
_entity_poly.type
_entity_poly.pdbx_seq_one_letter_code
_entity_poly.pdbx_strand_id
1 'polypeptide(L)'
;MAKKRFIQKKSNLAAKILAVGCASCVLTGCIGFGFASAGSGAAHDIDSFGIDASSTSAAATATQSADFSAATSDAAASPRETTVLTSTASRDISQGIEAIEAEEEAARIAAEEAARAEEEARIAAAEQAKAEQEARAAQESAANAAAMLSEVDFTVGKEAFITQWTSRIDNYLAGSPLAGYGSTFAEAAWNNGVDPRWSPAISNTESSKGAVCFKPYNAWGWGSSSWSSWEEAINAHVAGLASGYGYSITVANAQKYCPPTYMDWYTKTISQMQMI
;
A
#
# COMPACT_ATOMS: atom_id res chain seq x y z
N MET A 1 -20.43 -15.38 47.56
CA MET A 1 -20.62 -16.22 46.36
C MET A 1 -19.25 -16.45 45.71
N ALA A 2 -18.72 -17.67 45.76
CA ALA A 2 -17.40 -17.99 45.23
C ALA A 2 -17.45 -18.12 43.69
N LYS A 3 -16.73 -17.25 42.99
CA LYS A 3 -16.65 -17.22 41.52
C LYS A 3 -15.72 -18.35 41.07
N LYS A 4 -16.29 -19.39 40.44
CA LYS A 4 -15.54 -20.51 39.85
C LYS A 4 -14.56 -19.97 38.81
N ARG A 5 -13.26 -20.11 39.05
CA ARG A 5 -12.20 -19.81 38.07
C ARG A 5 -12.21 -20.91 37.01
N PHE A 6 -12.30 -20.52 35.74
CA PHE A 6 -12.24 -21.45 34.61
C PHE A 6 -10.78 -21.76 34.31
N ILE A 7 -10.37 -23.01 34.52
CA ILE A 7 -9.03 -23.50 34.17
C ILE A 7 -9.08 -23.91 32.70
N GLN A 8 -8.28 -23.26 31.84
CA GLN A 8 -8.11 -23.65 30.45
C GLN A 8 -7.57 -25.09 30.37
N LYS A 9 -8.29 -25.97 29.67
CA LYS A 9 -7.77 -27.29 29.28
C LYS A 9 -6.82 -27.12 28.10
N LYS A 10 -5.59 -27.60 28.25
CA LYS A 10 -4.62 -27.75 27.15
C LYS A 10 -5.19 -28.73 26.11
N SER A 11 -5.52 -28.26 24.92
CA SER A 11 -5.79 -29.13 23.78
C SER A 11 -4.46 -29.54 23.15
N ASN A 12 -4.09 -30.81 23.30
CA ASN A 12 -2.97 -31.42 22.57
C ASN A 12 -3.26 -31.37 21.06
N LEU A 13 -2.52 -30.53 20.33
CA LEU A 13 -2.59 -30.48 18.88
C LEU A 13 -1.69 -31.58 18.28
N ALA A 14 -2.27 -32.76 18.12
CA ALA A 14 -1.68 -33.83 17.32
C ALA A 14 -2.04 -33.65 15.84
N ALA A 15 -0.99 -33.54 15.01
CA ALA A 15 -0.87 -34.00 13.63
C ALA A 15 -1.99 -33.69 12.63
N LYS A 16 -1.72 -32.75 11.70
CA LYS A 16 -2.06 -32.89 10.26
C LYS A 16 -1.00 -32.17 9.41
N ILE A 17 0.04 -32.91 9.01
CA ILE A 17 0.92 -32.54 7.89
C ILE A 17 0.23 -33.09 6.63
N LEU A 18 -0.20 -32.19 5.75
CA LEU A 18 -0.59 -32.54 4.37
C LEU A 18 0.39 -31.85 3.43
N ALA A 19 1.22 -32.68 2.81
CA ALA A 19 2.12 -32.33 1.74
C ALA A 19 1.31 -31.95 0.49
N VAL A 20 1.63 -30.82 -0.13
CA VAL A 20 1.34 -30.55 -1.54
C VAL A 20 2.64 -30.07 -2.16
N GLY A 21 3.15 -30.88 -3.09
CA GLY A 21 4.48 -30.77 -3.68
C GLY A 21 4.57 -29.83 -4.87
N CYS A 22 5.81 -29.42 -5.11
CA CYS A 22 6.49 -29.16 -6.37
C CYS A 22 5.68 -28.65 -7.58
N ALA A 23 5.96 -27.41 -7.97
CA ALA A 23 6.36 -27.10 -9.34
C ALA A 23 7.23 -25.83 -9.35
N SER A 24 8.55 -26.02 -9.50
CA SER A 24 9.51 -24.97 -9.78
C SER A 24 9.61 -24.78 -11.29
N CYS A 25 9.29 -23.58 -11.78
CA CYS A 25 9.73 -23.13 -13.09
C CYS A 25 10.58 -21.87 -12.89
N VAL A 26 11.88 -22.05 -13.05
CA VAL A 26 12.90 -21.00 -13.11
C VAL A 26 12.72 -20.27 -14.44
N LEU A 27 12.42 -18.97 -14.40
CA LEU A 27 12.68 -18.08 -15.52
C LEU A 27 13.68 -17.02 -15.08
N THR A 28 14.93 -17.34 -15.44
CA THR A 28 16.09 -16.44 -15.43
C THR A 28 15.85 -15.29 -16.40
N GLY A 29 15.82 -14.07 -15.88
CA GLY A 29 15.81 -12.84 -16.66
C GLY A 29 16.65 -11.78 -15.96
N CYS A 30 17.95 -11.80 -16.21
CA CYS A 30 18.87 -10.75 -15.78
C CYS A 30 18.63 -9.49 -16.64
N ILE A 31 18.18 -8.40 -16.03
CA ILE A 31 18.39 -7.05 -16.58
C ILE A 31 19.04 -6.23 -15.47
N GLY A 32 20.37 -6.12 -15.57
CA GLY A 32 21.15 -5.18 -14.77
C GLY A 32 20.95 -3.77 -15.32
N PHE A 33 20.40 -2.87 -14.50
CA PHE A 33 20.55 -1.44 -14.70
C PHE A 33 21.74 -0.98 -13.85
N GLY A 34 22.88 -0.79 -14.51
CA GLY A 34 24.04 -0.16 -13.93
C GLY A 34 23.79 1.34 -13.75
N PHE A 35 23.93 1.80 -12.51
CA PHE A 35 24.10 3.22 -12.19
C PHE A 35 25.51 3.66 -12.62
N ALA A 36 25.63 4.47 -13.67
CA ALA A 36 26.88 5.16 -14.00
C ALA A 36 26.85 6.55 -13.36
N SER A 37 27.60 6.70 -12.27
CA SER A 37 27.97 7.99 -11.67
C SER A 37 29.17 8.56 -12.44
N ALA A 38 28.99 9.71 -13.08
CA ALA A 38 30.08 10.44 -13.72
C ALA A 38 30.62 11.52 -12.78
N GLY A 39 31.88 11.37 -12.38
CA GLY A 39 32.66 12.36 -11.66
C GLY A 39 34.04 12.53 -12.30
N SER A 40 34.22 13.69 -12.93
CA SER A 40 35.42 14.53 -13.05
C SER A 40 36.80 13.93 -13.42
N GLY A 41 37.47 14.54 -14.41
CA GLY A 41 38.93 14.46 -14.56
C GLY A 41 39.43 14.78 -15.96
N ALA A 42 39.95 15.99 -16.14
CA ALA A 42 40.50 16.53 -17.39
C ALA A 42 41.91 15.98 -17.75
N ALA A 43 42.23 15.91 -19.05
CA ALA A 43 43.27 16.74 -19.71
C ALA A 43 43.68 16.16 -21.08
N HIS A 44 43.67 17.07 -22.08
CA HIS A 44 44.43 17.18 -23.33
C HIS A 44 45.21 15.98 -23.92
N ASP A 45 44.96 15.71 -25.21
CA ASP A 45 45.99 15.88 -26.25
C ASP A 45 45.35 16.18 -27.61
N ILE A 46 46.05 17.01 -28.39
CA ILE A 46 45.63 17.65 -29.64
C ILE A 46 46.46 17.07 -30.80
N ASP A 47 45.89 17.17 -32.01
CA ASP A 47 46.46 16.98 -33.34
C ASP A 47 46.66 15.55 -33.90
N SER A 48 45.80 15.17 -34.85
CA SER A 48 46.28 14.60 -36.12
C SER A 48 45.29 14.87 -37.26
N PHE A 49 45.83 15.55 -38.27
CA PHE A 49 45.28 15.86 -39.59
C PHE A 49 44.74 14.66 -40.37
N GLY A 50 43.76 14.90 -41.25
CA GLY A 50 43.48 14.03 -42.40
C GLY A 50 42.05 14.06 -42.93
N ILE A 51 41.75 15.04 -43.78
CA ILE A 51 40.54 15.13 -44.61
C ILE A 51 40.78 14.32 -45.90
N ASP A 52 39.83 13.49 -46.29
CA ASP A 52 39.52 13.13 -47.69
C ASP A 52 38.01 12.79 -47.72
N ALA A 53 37.09 13.61 -48.23
CA ALA A 53 36.93 14.16 -49.58
C ALA A 53 36.87 13.09 -50.68
N SER A 54 35.66 12.66 -51.03
CA SER A 54 35.28 12.33 -52.41
C SER A 54 33.75 12.28 -52.56
N SER A 55 33.18 13.40 -52.99
CA SER A 55 31.88 13.48 -53.65
C SER A 55 32.10 13.87 -55.09
N THR A 56 31.68 13.05 -56.04
CA THR A 56 31.18 13.42 -57.39
C THR A 56 30.74 12.11 -58.07
N SER A 57 29.66 12.00 -58.83
CA SER A 57 28.93 12.99 -59.63
C SER A 57 27.55 12.44 -60.02
N ALA A 58 26.59 13.34 -60.15
CA ALA A 58 25.27 13.11 -60.73
C ALA A 58 25.33 12.76 -62.23
N ALA A 59 24.36 11.97 -62.70
CA ALA A 59 23.80 12.09 -64.05
C ALA A 59 22.40 11.44 -64.11
N ALA A 60 21.43 12.24 -64.55
CA ALA A 60 20.10 11.83 -64.96
C ALA A 60 20.15 10.96 -66.23
N THR A 61 19.12 10.13 -66.46
CA THR A 61 18.44 9.98 -67.78
C THR A 61 17.18 9.11 -67.64
N ALA A 62 16.19 9.53 -68.42
CA ALA A 62 14.80 9.13 -68.54
C ALA A 62 14.52 7.71 -69.09
N THR A 63 13.34 7.21 -68.70
CA THR A 63 12.29 6.56 -69.52
C THR A 63 12.65 5.42 -70.48
N GLN A 64 12.04 4.23 -70.28
CA GLN A 64 11.20 3.57 -71.30
C GLN A 64 10.53 2.25 -70.85
N SER A 65 9.33 2.05 -71.43
CA SER A 65 8.52 0.85 -71.69
C SER A 65 7.13 0.93 -71.01
N ALA A 66 6.00 0.80 -71.70
CA ALA A 66 5.75 0.15 -72.98
C ALA A 66 4.68 0.88 -73.82
N ASP A 67 4.95 0.89 -75.12
CA ASP A 67 4.02 1.12 -76.24
C ASP A 67 3.43 -0.24 -76.65
N PHE A 68 2.12 -0.30 -76.87
CA PHE A 68 1.56 -1.12 -77.94
C PHE A 68 0.31 -0.42 -78.49
N SER A 69 0.57 0.41 -79.49
CA SER A 69 -0.41 0.97 -80.40
C SER A 69 -0.91 -0.08 -81.39
N ALA A 70 -2.22 -0.12 -81.65
CA ALA A 70 -2.77 -0.50 -82.95
C ALA A 70 -4.11 0.23 -83.19
N ALA A 71 -4.02 1.34 -83.92
CA ALA A 71 -5.10 1.95 -84.69
C ALA A 71 -5.51 1.00 -85.83
N THR A 72 -6.73 1.05 -86.37
CA THR A 72 -7.15 1.94 -87.49
C THR A 72 -8.69 2.04 -87.50
N SER A 73 -9.28 3.23 -87.32
CA SER A 73 -9.77 4.15 -88.36
C SER A 73 -10.76 3.57 -89.37
N ASP A 74 -12.02 4.00 -89.28
CA ASP A 74 -12.82 4.31 -90.49
C ASP A 74 -13.73 5.51 -90.22
N ALA A 75 -13.93 6.30 -91.27
CA ALA A 75 -14.42 7.66 -91.28
C ALA A 75 -15.87 7.76 -91.75
N ALA A 76 -16.63 8.73 -91.23
CA ALA A 76 -17.61 9.50 -92.01
C ALA A 76 -18.15 10.69 -91.20
N ALA A 77 -18.19 11.84 -91.85
CA ALA A 77 -18.55 13.15 -91.33
C ALA A 77 -20.06 13.42 -91.34
N SER A 78 -20.57 14.19 -90.37
CA SER A 78 -21.56 15.27 -90.61
C SER A 78 -21.69 16.18 -89.37
N PRO A 79 -21.98 17.49 -89.51
CA PRO A 79 -21.56 18.52 -88.56
C PRO A 79 -22.66 19.02 -87.62
N ARG A 80 -22.20 19.51 -86.45
CA ARG A 80 -22.75 20.61 -85.64
C ARG A 80 -24.23 20.54 -85.27
N GLU A 81 -24.50 20.18 -84.01
CA GLU A 81 -25.25 21.05 -83.11
C GLU A 81 -24.69 20.97 -81.68
N THR A 82 -24.51 22.13 -81.10
CA THR A 82 -24.04 22.41 -79.75
C THR A 82 -25.07 21.94 -78.72
N THR A 83 -24.69 21.07 -77.80
CA THR A 83 -25.35 20.98 -76.49
C THR A 83 -24.31 20.61 -75.45
N VAL A 84 -23.69 21.66 -74.93
CA VAL A 84 -23.07 21.65 -73.61
C VAL A 84 -24.18 21.35 -72.61
N LEU A 85 -24.23 20.15 -72.06
CA LEU A 85 -24.85 19.90 -70.77
C LEU A 85 -23.79 19.23 -69.90
N THR A 86 -22.97 20.10 -69.31
CA THR A 86 -22.20 19.83 -68.10
C THR A 86 -23.19 19.24 -67.09
N SER A 87 -23.07 17.95 -66.80
CA SER A 87 -23.68 17.37 -65.60
C SER A 87 -22.61 17.33 -64.52
N THR A 88 -22.14 18.52 -64.15
CA THR A 88 -21.49 18.70 -62.86
C THR A 88 -22.60 19.09 -61.90
N ALA A 89 -23.32 18.09 -61.39
CA ALA A 89 -23.99 18.26 -60.11
C ALA A 89 -22.87 18.54 -59.10
N SER A 90 -22.60 19.82 -58.86
CA SER A 90 -21.77 20.29 -57.74
C SER A 90 -22.50 19.86 -56.47
N ARG A 91 -22.34 18.59 -56.08
CA ARG A 91 -22.65 18.13 -54.73
C ARG A 91 -21.84 19.05 -53.81
N ASP A 92 -22.50 19.67 -52.85
CA ASP A 92 -21.87 20.53 -51.86
C ASP A 92 -20.96 19.66 -50.99
N ILE A 93 -19.71 19.49 -51.43
CA ILE A 93 -18.71 18.59 -50.82
C ILE A 93 -18.16 19.18 -49.52
N SER A 94 -18.38 20.48 -49.29
CA SER A 94 -17.91 21.22 -48.11
C SER A 94 -18.52 20.67 -46.82
N GLN A 95 -19.82 20.34 -46.82
CA GLN A 95 -20.47 19.72 -45.65
C GLN A 95 -19.95 18.30 -45.34
N GLY A 96 -19.46 17.57 -46.34
CA GLY A 96 -18.88 16.24 -46.15
C GLY A 96 -17.48 16.28 -45.56
N ILE A 97 -16.69 17.32 -45.88
CA ILE A 97 -15.32 17.49 -45.38
C ILE A 97 -15.33 17.91 -43.90
N GLU A 98 -16.20 18.87 -43.54
CA GLU A 98 -16.37 19.32 -42.14
C GLU A 98 -16.84 18.19 -41.23
N ALA A 99 -17.71 17.30 -41.73
CA ALA A 99 -18.17 16.14 -40.96
C ALA A 99 -17.04 15.12 -40.71
N ILE A 100 -16.14 14.93 -41.67
CA ILE A 100 -14.99 14.00 -41.54
C ILE A 100 -13.94 14.59 -40.59
N GLU A 101 -13.65 15.89 -40.67
CA GLU A 101 -12.70 16.56 -39.76
C GLU A 101 -13.22 16.55 -38.31
N ALA A 102 -14.52 16.78 -38.10
CA ALA A 102 -15.13 16.70 -36.78
C ALA A 102 -15.11 15.26 -36.21
N GLU A 103 -15.28 14.24 -37.05
CA GLU A 103 -15.18 12.84 -36.64
C GLU A 103 -13.72 12.45 -36.28
N GLU A 104 -12.74 12.90 -37.06
CA GLU A 104 -11.32 12.64 -36.80
C GLU A 104 -10.82 13.37 -35.54
N GLU A 105 -11.24 14.61 -35.32
CA GLU A 105 -10.94 15.34 -34.08
C GLU A 105 -11.63 14.70 -32.86
N ALA A 106 -12.88 14.26 -33.00
CA ALA A 106 -13.56 13.49 -31.96
C ALA A 106 -12.84 12.17 -31.66
N ALA A 107 -12.35 11.46 -32.68
CA ALA A 107 -11.58 10.23 -32.52
C ALA A 107 -10.23 10.49 -31.83
N ARG A 108 -9.55 11.60 -32.15
CA ARG A 108 -8.30 12.00 -31.49
C ARG A 108 -8.52 12.36 -30.02
N ILE A 109 -9.56 13.13 -29.71
CA ILE A 109 -9.93 13.47 -28.33
C ILE A 109 -10.30 12.22 -27.54
N ALA A 110 -11.08 11.31 -28.12
CA ALA A 110 -11.44 10.04 -27.50
C ALA A 110 -10.21 9.15 -27.25
N ALA A 111 -9.25 9.12 -28.18
CA ALA A 111 -8.00 8.38 -28.01
C ALA A 111 -7.10 8.99 -26.91
N GLU A 112 -7.03 10.33 -26.82
CA GLU A 112 -6.28 11.01 -25.76
C GLU A 112 -6.92 10.80 -24.38
N GLU A 113 -8.24 10.88 -24.29
CA GLU A 113 -8.98 10.63 -23.05
C GLU A 113 -8.83 9.17 -22.60
N ALA A 114 -8.89 8.22 -23.55
CA ALA A 114 -8.63 6.81 -23.27
C ALA A 114 -7.21 6.59 -22.75
N ALA A 115 -6.20 7.21 -23.38
CA ALA A 115 -4.80 7.11 -22.92
C ALA A 115 -4.60 7.71 -21.52
N ARG A 116 -5.28 8.81 -21.20
CA ARG A 116 -5.26 9.40 -19.84
C ARG A 116 -5.92 8.48 -18.81
N ALA A 117 -7.07 7.91 -19.15
CA ALA A 117 -7.77 6.98 -18.26
C ALA A 117 -6.95 5.71 -17.99
N GLU A 118 -6.23 5.19 -18.99
CA GLU A 118 -5.31 4.06 -18.83
C GLU A 118 -4.12 4.41 -17.92
N GLU A 119 -3.53 5.61 -18.08
CA GLU A 119 -2.45 6.09 -17.23
C GLU A 119 -2.91 6.24 -15.77
N GLU A 120 -4.06 6.88 -15.55
CA GLU A 120 -4.67 7.03 -14.23
C GLU A 120 -4.98 5.67 -13.59
N ALA A 121 -5.51 4.72 -14.36
CA ALA A 121 -5.75 3.36 -13.90
C ALA A 121 -4.45 2.65 -13.51
N ARG A 122 -3.36 2.85 -14.26
CA ARG A 122 -2.04 2.28 -13.94
C ARG A 122 -1.46 2.88 -12.66
N ILE A 123 -1.58 4.19 -12.47
CA ILE A 123 -1.15 4.87 -11.24
C ILE A 123 -1.98 4.36 -10.06
N ALA A 124 -3.30 4.31 -10.18
CA ALA A 124 -4.18 3.81 -9.13
C ALA A 124 -3.88 2.35 -8.78
N ALA A 125 -3.63 1.48 -9.77
CA ALA A 125 -3.24 0.10 -9.55
C ALA A 125 -1.86 -0.02 -8.85
N ALA A 126 -0.89 0.82 -9.22
CA ALA A 126 0.41 0.86 -8.57
C ALA A 126 0.31 1.36 -7.12
N GLU A 127 -0.50 2.38 -6.85
CA GLU A 127 -0.79 2.87 -5.50
C GLU A 127 -1.49 1.81 -4.65
N GLN A 128 -2.48 1.11 -5.22
CA GLN A 128 -3.15 0.01 -4.54
C GLN A 128 -2.18 -1.13 -4.22
N ALA A 129 -1.36 -1.54 -5.19
CA ALA A 129 -0.36 -2.59 -4.98
C ALA A 129 0.66 -2.20 -3.88
N LYS A 130 1.09 -0.94 -3.87
CA LYS A 130 1.97 -0.41 -2.81
C LYS A 130 1.27 -0.44 -1.45
N ALA A 131 0.02 0.00 -1.36
CA ALA A 131 -0.76 -0.03 -0.13
C ALA A 131 -0.97 -1.46 0.39
N GLU A 132 -1.22 -2.42 -0.50
CA GLU A 132 -1.34 -3.84 -0.15
C GLU A 132 -0.01 -4.42 0.36
N GLN A 133 1.11 -4.06 -0.26
CA GLN A 133 2.44 -4.47 0.19
C GLN A 133 2.76 -3.89 1.58
N GLU A 134 2.51 -2.61 1.79
CA GLU A 134 2.70 -1.93 3.09
C GLU A 134 1.82 -2.55 4.18
N ALA A 135 0.55 -2.86 3.86
CA ALA A 135 -0.37 -3.53 4.79
C ALA A 135 0.14 -4.94 5.17
N ARG A 136 0.64 -5.71 4.19
CA ARG A 136 1.22 -7.04 4.45
C ARG A 136 2.49 -6.95 5.32
N ALA A 137 3.37 -5.99 5.04
CA ALA A 137 4.58 -5.77 5.83
C ALA A 137 4.24 -5.37 7.28
N ALA A 138 3.24 -4.52 7.48
CA ALA A 138 2.77 -4.15 8.81
C ALA A 138 2.21 -5.37 9.58
N GLN A 139 1.43 -6.23 8.91
CA GLN A 139 0.93 -7.47 9.52
C GLN A 139 2.06 -8.43 9.91
N GLU A 140 3.06 -8.62 9.06
CA GLU A 140 4.21 -9.48 9.34
C GLU A 140 5.05 -8.95 10.50
N SER A 141 5.36 -7.64 10.50
CA SER A 141 6.08 -6.99 11.59
C SER A 141 5.34 -7.16 12.91
N ALA A 142 4.02 -7.01 12.91
CA ALA A 142 3.23 -7.11 14.12
C ALA A 142 3.08 -8.56 14.61
N ALA A 143 3.00 -9.54 13.69
CA ALA A 143 3.05 -10.97 14.04
C ALA A 143 4.41 -11.36 14.66
N ASN A 144 5.51 -10.89 14.09
CA ASN A 144 6.84 -11.08 14.64
C ASN A 144 6.96 -10.44 16.04
N ALA A 145 6.41 -9.23 16.22
CA ALA A 145 6.41 -8.56 17.50
C ALA A 145 5.62 -9.34 18.57
N ALA A 146 4.47 -9.89 18.20
CA ALA A 146 3.67 -10.75 19.07
C ALA A 146 4.43 -12.02 19.47
N ALA A 147 5.15 -12.65 18.53
CA ALA A 147 5.93 -13.85 18.79
C ALA A 147 7.13 -13.62 19.73
N MET A 148 7.66 -12.39 19.79
CA MET A 148 8.74 -12.02 20.70
C MET A 148 8.27 -11.77 22.14
N LEU A 149 6.96 -11.59 22.37
CA LEU A 149 6.44 -11.43 23.73
C LEU A 149 6.52 -12.76 24.48
N SER A 150 7.26 -12.79 25.58
CA SER A 150 7.27 -13.95 26.46
C SER A 150 5.85 -14.24 26.97
N GLU A 151 5.52 -15.52 27.11
CA GLU A 151 4.27 -15.94 27.75
C GLU A 151 4.22 -15.43 29.19
N VAL A 152 3.05 -15.01 29.64
CA VAL A 152 2.83 -14.54 31.01
C VAL A 152 2.52 -15.74 31.89
N ASP A 153 3.41 -16.03 32.83
CA ASP A 153 3.20 -17.14 33.77
C ASP A 153 2.28 -16.72 34.94
N PHE A 154 1.03 -17.15 34.89
CA PHE A 154 0.06 -16.96 35.98
C PHE A 154 0.16 -18.05 37.07
N THR A 155 1.04 -19.05 36.93
CA THR A 155 1.16 -20.18 37.87
C THR A 155 2.10 -19.91 39.04
N VAL A 156 2.93 -18.87 38.95
CA VAL A 156 3.87 -18.43 40.01
C VAL A 156 3.20 -17.98 41.32
N GLY A 157 1.88 -17.80 41.31
CA GLY A 157 1.10 -17.31 42.44
C GLY A 157 0.99 -15.78 42.46
N LYS A 158 -0.06 -15.28 43.13
CA LYS A 158 -0.46 -13.86 43.08
C LYS A 158 0.66 -12.92 43.52
N GLU A 159 1.31 -13.23 44.64
CA GLU A 159 2.33 -12.36 45.23
C GLU A 159 3.54 -12.23 44.31
N ALA A 160 4.14 -13.35 43.88
CA ALA A 160 5.28 -13.35 42.96
C ALA A 160 4.95 -12.67 41.63
N PHE A 161 3.75 -12.93 41.08
CA PHE A 161 3.26 -12.25 39.89
C PHE A 161 3.21 -10.73 40.09
N ILE A 162 2.55 -10.26 41.16
CA ILE A 162 2.42 -8.83 41.43
C ILE A 162 3.80 -8.21 41.63
N THR A 163 4.70 -8.82 42.41
CA THR A 163 6.06 -8.28 42.63
C THR A 163 6.83 -8.14 41.31
N GLN A 164 6.84 -9.18 40.47
CA GLN A 164 7.54 -9.16 39.18
C GLN A 164 7.00 -8.05 38.27
N TRP A 165 5.68 -8.02 38.08
CA TRP A 165 5.07 -7.09 37.14
C TRP A 165 5.01 -5.66 37.66
N THR A 166 4.90 -5.45 38.97
CA THR A 166 5.04 -4.12 39.59
C THR A 166 6.35 -3.47 39.15
N SER A 167 7.48 -4.16 39.34
CA SER A 167 8.78 -3.59 39.00
C SER A 167 8.93 -3.26 37.51
N ARG A 168 8.48 -4.17 36.64
CA ARG A 168 8.55 -3.96 35.17
C ARG A 168 7.69 -2.78 34.73
N ILE A 169 6.46 -2.72 35.24
CA ILE A 169 5.52 -1.66 34.86
C ILE A 169 5.93 -0.32 35.46
N ASP A 170 6.42 -0.26 36.70
CA ASP A 170 6.90 0.99 37.29
C ASP A 170 8.12 1.55 36.53
N ASN A 171 9.06 0.69 36.14
CA ASN A 171 10.17 1.10 35.29
C ASN A 171 9.68 1.67 33.96
N TYR A 172 8.68 1.03 33.35
CA TYR A 172 8.08 1.52 32.12
C TYR A 172 7.33 2.85 32.31
N LEU A 173 6.60 3.03 33.41
CA LEU A 173 5.78 4.23 33.67
C LEU A 173 6.57 5.39 34.29
N ALA A 174 7.85 5.20 34.59
CA ALA A 174 8.70 6.20 35.22
C ALA A 174 8.65 7.56 34.48
N GLY A 175 8.47 8.63 35.26
CA GLY A 175 8.40 10.00 34.74
C GLY A 175 7.06 10.40 34.10
N SER A 176 6.05 9.53 34.10
CA SER A 176 4.70 9.87 33.61
C SER A 176 3.71 10.12 34.75
N PRO A 177 2.51 10.66 34.47
CA PRO A 177 1.43 10.77 35.46
C PRO A 177 0.96 9.44 36.06
N LEU A 178 1.28 8.32 35.42
CA LEU A 178 1.00 6.95 35.89
C LEU A 178 2.19 6.32 36.64
N ALA A 179 3.27 7.06 36.90
CA ALA A 179 4.41 6.55 37.67
C ALA A 179 3.97 6.10 39.08
N GLY A 180 4.46 4.93 39.52
CA GLY A 180 4.14 4.34 40.82
C GLY A 180 2.85 3.51 40.87
N TYR A 181 2.12 3.40 39.76
CA TYR A 181 0.90 2.59 39.66
C TYR A 181 1.15 1.16 39.16
N GLY A 182 2.40 0.71 39.06
CA GLY A 182 2.75 -0.62 38.55
C GLY A 182 2.07 -1.76 39.33
N SER A 183 1.99 -1.64 40.66
CA SER A 183 1.30 -2.62 41.50
C SER A 183 -0.19 -2.68 41.24
N THR A 184 -0.83 -1.53 41.03
CA THR A 184 -2.26 -1.43 40.68
C THR A 184 -2.55 -2.09 39.34
N PHE A 185 -1.72 -1.85 38.32
CA PHE A 185 -1.84 -2.56 37.04
C PHE A 185 -1.63 -4.06 37.17
N ALA A 186 -0.60 -4.49 37.90
CA ALA A 186 -0.30 -5.90 38.11
C ALA A 186 -1.43 -6.63 38.86
N GLU A 187 -1.99 -6.01 39.91
CA GLU A 187 -3.12 -6.58 40.64
C GLU A 187 -4.38 -6.64 39.78
N ALA A 188 -4.70 -5.58 39.03
CA ALA A 188 -5.83 -5.58 38.13
C ALA A 188 -5.70 -6.65 37.03
N ALA A 189 -4.50 -6.81 36.46
CA ALA A 189 -4.17 -7.84 35.47
C ALA A 189 -4.36 -9.24 36.04
N TRP A 190 -3.82 -9.51 37.23
CA TRP A 190 -4.00 -10.79 37.93
C TRP A 190 -5.48 -11.11 38.18
N ASN A 191 -6.23 -10.14 38.70
CA ASN A 191 -7.63 -10.33 39.07
C ASN A 191 -8.53 -10.63 37.86
N ASN A 192 -8.13 -10.18 36.67
CA ASN A 192 -8.90 -10.34 35.44
C ASN A 192 -8.31 -11.36 34.45
N GLY A 193 -7.12 -11.92 34.73
CA GLY A 193 -6.41 -12.83 33.83
C GLY A 193 -5.95 -12.16 32.54
N VAL A 194 -5.67 -10.86 32.58
CA VAL A 194 -5.26 -10.05 31.43
C VAL A 194 -3.74 -9.93 31.42
N ASP A 195 -3.12 -9.90 30.24
CA ASP A 195 -1.70 -9.63 30.07
C ASP A 195 -1.34 -8.30 30.76
N PRO A 196 -0.46 -8.31 31.78
CA PRO A 196 -0.14 -7.13 32.58
C PRO A 196 0.53 -6.01 31.77
N ARG A 197 1.07 -6.31 30.58
CA ARG A 197 1.69 -5.33 29.69
C ARG A 197 0.66 -4.52 28.90
N TRP A 198 -0.52 -5.10 28.66
CA TRP A 198 -1.45 -4.57 27.65
C TRP A 198 -2.06 -3.22 28.04
N SER A 199 -2.63 -3.12 29.24
CA SER A 199 -3.25 -1.87 29.70
C SER A 199 -2.24 -0.71 29.85
N PRO A 200 -1.04 -0.90 30.44
CA PRO A 200 0.01 0.12 30.42
C PRO A 200 0.48 0.51 29.00
N ALA A 201 0.60 -0.44 28.08
CA ALA A 201 1.00 -0.17 26.70
C ALA A 201 -0.03 0.66 25.93
N ILE A 202 -1.33 0.39 26.14
CA ILE A 202 -2.41 1.20 25.57
C ILE A 202 -2.33 2.63 26.12
N SER A 203 -2.09 2.81 27.43
CA SER A 203 -2.04 4.15 28.02
C SER A 203 -0.95 5.03 27.40
N ASN A 204 0.18 4.44 27.00
CA ASN A 204 1.17 5.15 26.20
C ASN A 204 0.67 5.50 24.80
N THR A 205 0.08 4.53 24.11
CA THR A 205 -0.41 4.70 22.73
C THR A 205 -1.46 5.81 22.64
N GLU A 206 -2.31 5.93 23.65
CA GLU A 206 -3.48 6.81 23.65
C GLU A 206 -3.22 8.19 24.28
N SER A 207 -2.34 8.27 25.29
CA SER A 207 -2.19 9.51 26.08
C SER A 207 -0.77 9.78 26.55
N SER A 208 0.24 9.10 26.00
CA SER A 208 1.61 9.17 26.51
C SER A 208 1.69 8.89 28.02
N LYS A 209 1.04 7.79 28.43
CA LYS A 209 1.01 7.28 29.82
C LYS A 209 0.33 8.25 30.79
N GLY A 210 -0.77 8.84 30.34
CA GLY A 210 -1.61 9.76 31.11
C GLY A 210 -1.25 11.25 30.98
N ALA A 211 -0.25 11.61 30.18
CA ALA A 211 0.17 13.00 29.99
C ALA A 211 -0.84 13.83 29.18
N VAL A 212 -1.51 13.21 28.21
CA VAL A 212 -2.47 13.87 27.31
C VAL A 212 -3.81 13.15 27.39
N CYS A 213 -4.55 13.39 28.48
CA CYS A 213 -5.88 12.82 28.66
C CYS A 213 -6.98 13.76 28.17
N PHE A 214 -7.95 13.25 27.41
CA PHE A 214 -9.10 14.04 26.97
C PHE A 214 -10.12 14.30 28.10
N LYS A 215 -10.15 13.43 29.12
CA LYS A 215 -10.97 13.54 30.34
C LYS A 215 -10.15 13.15 31.57
N PRO A 216 -10.52 13.63 32.78
CA PRO A 216 -9.82 13.27 34.01
C PRO A 216 -9.64 11.77 34.18
N TYR A 217 -8.39 11.38 34.46
CA TYR A 217 -7.96 10.01 34.69
C TYR A 217 -8.25 9.02 33.55
N ASN A 218 -8.45 9.49 32.31
CA ASN A 218 -8.70 8.63 31.15
C ASN A 218 -7.47 8.54 30.23
N ALA A 219 -6.53 7.68 30.61
CA ALA A 219 -5.29 7.49 29.86
C ALA A 219 -5.45 6.61 28.60
N TRP A 220 -6.62 6.01 28.36
CA TRP A 220 -6.82 5.02 27.29
C TRP A 220 -7.78 5.49 26.19
N GLY A 221 -8.31 6.70 26.26
CA GLY A 221 -9.36 7.10 25.31
C GLY A 221 -10.66 6.29 25.49
N TRP A 222 -10.90 5.74 26.68
CA TRP A 222 -11.94 4.73 26.86
C TRP A 222 -13.34 5.34 26.86
N GLY A 223 -14.00 5.27 25.71
CA GLY A 223 -15.35 5.79 25.49
C GLY A 223 -15.48 7.26 25.93
N SER A 224 -16.59 7.56 26.59
CA SER A 224 -16.83 8.89 27.18
C SER A 224 -16.51 8.96 28.67
N SER A 225 -15.76 8.00 29.20
CA SER A 225 -15.54 7.84 30.65
C SER A 225 -14.63 8.90 31.26
N SER A 226 -14.82 9.14 32.55
CA SER A 226 -13.96 9.92 33.44
C SER A 226 -14.00 9.27 34.81
N TRP A 227 -12.92 9.37 35.57
CA TRP A 227 -12.83 8.78 36.92
C TRP A 227 -12.38 9.81 37.94
N SER A 228 -12.35 9.42 39.22
CA SER A 228 -11.88 10.27 40.31
C SER A 228 -10.42 10.01 40.71
N SER A 229 -9.87 8.85 40.32
CA SER A 229 -8.47 8.51 40.56
C SER A 229 -7.90 7.56 39.50
N TRP A 230 -6.57 7.46 39.44
CA TRP A 230 -5.89 6.50 38.57
C TRP A 230 -6.19 5.05 38.95
N GLU A 231 -6.28 4.72 40.23
CA GLU A 231 -6.58 3.35 40.68
C GLU A 231 -7.96 2.90 40.20
N GLU A 232 -8.97 3.77 40.33
CA GLU A 232 -10.31 3.50 39.85
C GLU A 232 -10.29 3.25 38.33
N ALA A 233 -9.62 4.14 37.59
CA ALA A 233 -9.55 4.08 36.15
C ALA A 233 -8.80 2.83 35.64
N ILE A 234 -7.66 2.49 36.26
CA ILE A 234 -6.86 1.30 35.93
C ILE A 234 -7.69 0.03 36.13
N ASN A 235 -8.33 -0.11 37.29
CA ASN A 235 -9.15 -1.28 37.59
C ASN A 235 -10.33 -1.41 36.63
N ALA A 236 -11.01 -0.30 36.34
CA ALA A 236 -12.12 -0.27 35.38
C ALA A 236 -11.67 -0.64 33.96
N HIS A 237 -10.55 -0.07 33.50
CA HIS A 237 -10.03 -0.33 32.16
C HIS A 237 -9.62 -1.80 31.98
N VAL A 238 -8.85 -2.36 32.91
CA VAL A 238 -8.40 -3.76 32.82
C VAL A 238 -9.58 -4.74 32.88
N ALA A 239 -10.60 -4.48 33.72
CA ALA A 239 -11.83 -5.28 33.73
C ALA A 239 -12.63 -5.12 32.42
N GLY A 240 -12.64 -3.92 31.84
CA GLY A 240 -13.22 -3.64 30.52
C GLY A 240 -12.55 -4.43 29.41
N LEU A 241 -11.22 -4.52 29.40
CA LEU A 241 -10.48 -5.36 28.45
C LEU A 241 -10.89 -6.83 28.57
N ALA A 242 -10.88 -7.39 29.78
CA ALA A 242 -11.24 -8.78 30.04
C ALA A 242 -12.65 -9.14 29.56
N SER A 243 -13.61 -8.23 29.77
CA SER A 243 -15.02 -8.45 29.42
C SER A 243 -15.32 -8.20 27.95
N GLY A 244 -14.68 -7.20 27.33
CA GLY A 244 -15.01 -6.73 25.99
C GLY A 244 -14.09 -7.20 24.88
N TYR A 245 -12.85 -7.56 25.20
CA TYR A 245 -11.76 -7.79 24.23
C TYR A 245 -10.98 -9.09 24.52
N GLY A 246 -11.02 -9.61 25.74
CA GLY A 246 -10.32 -10.84 26.13
C GLY A 246 -9.05 -10.55 26.93
N TYR A 247 -8.02 -11.39 26.78
CA TYR A 247 -6.91 -11.46 27.74
C TYR A 247 -5.59 -10.87 27.25
N SER A 248 -5.43 -10.63 25.95
CA SER A 248 -4.25 -9.96 25.40
C SER A 248 -4.58 -9.31 24.05
N ILE A 249 -3.63 -8.56 23.52
CA ILE A 249 -3.78 -7.85 22.25
C ILE A 249 -3.90 -8.83 21.08
N THR A 250 -4.83 -8.57 20.16
CA THR A 250 -4.96 -9.27 18.88
C THR A 250 -5.31 -8.24 17.80
N VAL A 251 -5.06 -8.56 16.53
CA VAL A 251 -5.45 -7.69 15.41
C VAL A 251 -6.97 -7.42 15.42
N ALA A 252 -7.78 -8.45 15.73
CA ALA A 252 -9.24 -8.30 15.86
C ALA A 252 -9.63 -7.35 17.00
N ASN A 253 -8.94 -7.41 18.14
CA ASN A 253 -9.18 -6.49 19.26
C ASN A 253 -8.79 -5.06 18.91
N ALA A 254 -7.67 -4.87 18.20
CA ALA A 254 -7.28 -3.56 17.69
C ALA A 254 -8.32 -3.00 16.70
N GLN A 255 -8.85 -3.85 15.81
CA GLN A 255 -9.89 -3.44 14.86
C GLN A 255 -11.18 -3.01 15.57
N LYS A 256 -11.51 -3.64 16.69
CA LYS A 256 -12.63 -3.22 17.54
C LYS A 256 -12.34 -1.94 18.32
N TYR A 257 -11.10 -1.76 18.80
CA TYR A 257 -10.71 -0.64 19.66
C TYR A 257 -10.53 0.66 18.86
N CYS A 258 -9.84 0.60 17.72
CA CYS A 258 -9.47 1.75 16.89
C CYS A 258 -9.72 1.47 15.38
N PRO A 259 -10.98 1.33 14.91
CA PRO A 259 -11.30 0.80 13.58
C PRO A 259 -10.62 1.49 12.38
N PRO A 260 -10.51 2.83 12.32
CA PRO A 260 -9.93 3.50 11.14
C PRO A 260 -8.43 3.27 10.97
N THR A 261 -7.69 3.12 12.07
CA THR A 261 -6.21 3.06 12.08
C THR A 261 -5.68 1.88 12.89
N TYR A 262 -6.45 0.78 12.93
CA TYR A 262 -6.23 -0.33 13.84
C TYR A 262 -4.87 -1.01 13.71
N MET A 263 -4.32 -1.12 12.49
CA MET A 263 -3.02 -1.75 12.27
C MET A 263 -1.87 -0.90 12.81
N ASP A 264 -1.94 0.42 12.61
CA ASP A 264 -0.96 1.36 13.18
C ASP A 264 -1.03 1.34 14.71
N TRP A 265 -2.25 1.39 15.25
CA TRP A 265 -2.48 1.26 16.69
C TRP A 265 -1.94 -0.05 17.25
N TYR A 266 -2.25 -1.19 16.61
CA TYR A 266 -1.79 -2.52 17.02
C TYR A 266 -0.26 -2.60 17.05
N THR A 267 0.38 -2.10 15.99
CA THR A 267 1.84 -2.12 15.85
C THR A 267 2.51 -1.26 16.93
N LYS A 268 1.96 -0.08 17.21
CA LYS A 268 2.46 0.78 18.29
C LYS A 268 2.27 0.12 19.65
N THR A 269 1.08 -0.35 19.97
CA THR A 269 0.78 -0.94 21.29
C THR A 269 1.59 -2.22 21.52
N ILE A 270 1.74 -3.09 20.52
CA ILE A 270 2.53 -4.31 20.71
C ILE A 270 4.02 -4.02 20.91
N SER A 271 4.55 -2.99 20.23
CA SER A 271 5.92 -2.51 20.45
C SER A 271 6.09 -1.93 21.86
N GLN A 272 5.07 -1.25 22.40
CA GLN A 272 5.06 -0.80 23.79
C GLN A 272 5.05 -1.98 24.78
N MET A 273 4.29 -3.04 24.49
CA MET A 273 4.27 -4.24 25.34
C MET A 273 5.65 -4.91 25.42
N GLN A 274 6.46 -4.86 24.36
CA GLN A 274 7.82 -5.43 24.36
C GLN A 274 8.79 -4.67 25.27
N MET A 275 8.52 -3.39 25.53
CA MET A 275 9.36 -2.57 26.42
C MET A 275 9.05 -2.76 27.90
N ILE A 276 8.02 -3.55 28.24
CA ILE A 276 7.61 -3.89 29.62
C ILE A 276 8.08 -5.30 29.93
#